data_AF-A0A8T4SL79-F1
#
_entry.id   AF-A0A8T4SL79-F1
#
_cell.length_a   1.000
_cell.length_b   1.000
_cell.length_c   1.000
_cell.angle_alpha   90.00
_cell.angle_beta   90.00
_cell.angle_gamma   90.00
#
_symmetry.space_group_name_H-M   'P 1'
#
loop_
_entity.id
_entity.type
_entity.pdbx_description
1 polymer ?
#
loop_
_entity_poly.entity_id
_entity_poly.type
_entity_poly.pdbx_seq_one_letter_code
_entity_poly.pdbx_strand_id
1 'polypeptide(L)'
;HLFQNFQIAPAVVGELAENEIKSFAQLITEKFADYFIIISTDLSHYLSQNAAEKEDKQTIKSIINLNHTNLNACGRFPLRIAIELYRLNHWQPRLLHYTTSAEASGDTSRVVGYASLFF
;
A
#
# COMPACT_ATOMS: atom_id res chain seq x y z
N HIS A 1 -16.65 -5.16 17.65
CA HIS A 1 -17.70 -5.52 16.67
C HIS A 1 -18.03 -4.30 15.80
N LEU A 2 -17.15 -3.92 14.86
CA LEU A 2 -17.33 -2.70 14.06
C LEU A 2 -18.16 -2.91 12.78
N PHE A 3 -18.25 -4.13 12.26
CA PHE A 3 -19.05 -4.45 11.08
C PHE A 3 -19.88 -5.71 11.35
N GLN A 4 -21.21 -5.57 11.40
CA GLN A 4 -22.12 -6.72 11.41
C GLN A 4 -22.50 -7.03 9.95
N ASN A 5 -22.46 -8.31 9.56
CA ASN A 5 -22.84 -8.80 8.23
C ASN A 5 -22.04 -8.23 7.04
N PHE A 6 -20.71 -8.37 7.04
CA PHE A 6 -19.88 -8.08 5.87
C PHE A 6 -19.32 -9.36 5.24
N GLN A 7 -19.07 -9.32 3.93
CA GLN A 7 -18.44 -10.40 3.19
C GLN A 7 -17.01 -9.98 2.79
N ILE A 8 -16.10 -10.95 2.72
CA ILE A 8 -14.71 -10.74 2.31
C ILE A 8 -14.46 -11.55 1.04
N ALA A 9 -13.89 -10.90 0.03
CA ALA A 9 -13.39 -11.55 -1.18
C ALA A 9 -11.86 -11.39 -1.23
N PRO A 10 -11.07 -12.41 -0.84
CA PRO A 10 -9.61 -12.34 -0.90
C PRO A 10 -9.12 -12.46 -2.35
N ALA A 11 -8.10 -11.68 -2.69
CA ALA A 11 -7.40 -11.76 -3.97
C ALA A 11 -5.89 -11.80 -3.75
N VAL A 12 -5.21 -12.66 -4.50
CA VAL A 12 -3.74 -12.75 -4.50
C VAL A 12 -3.23 -12.09 -5.77
N VAL A 13 -2.36 -11.10 -5.61
CA VAL A 13 -1.79 -10.34 -6.73
C VAL A 13 -0.33 -10.72 -6.91
N GLY A 14 -0.03 -11.33 -8.05
CA GLY A 14 1.33 -11.62 -8.48
C GLY A 14 1.96 -10.45 -9.23
N GLU A 15 2.92 -10.76 -10.09
CA GLU A 15 3.48 -9.76 -11.00
C GLU A 15 2.48 -9.42 -12.11
N LEU A 16 2.40 -8.13 -12.44
CA LEU A 16 1.49 -7.60 -13.45
C LEU A 16 2.21 -6.65 -14.40
N ALA A 17 1.88 -6.75 -15.68
CA ALA A 17 2.23 -5.77 -16.69
C ALA A 17 1.41 -4.48 -16.51
N GLU A 18 1.88 -3.38 -17.11
CA GLU A 18 1.27 -2.06 -16.95
C GLU A 18 -0.19 -2.01 -17.45
N ASN A 19 -0.51 -2.72 -18.53
CA ASN A 19 -1.87 -2.82 -19.06
C ASN A 19 -2.81 -3.59 -18.11
N GLU A 20 -2.30 -4.62 -17.43
CA GLU A 20 -3.07 -5.39 -16.45
C GLU A 20 -3.40 -4.52 -15.23
N ILE A 21 -2.42 -3.75 -14.74
CA ILE A 21 -2.61 -2.82 -13.61
C ILE A 21 -3.73 -1.82 -13.92
N LYS A 22 -3.71 -1.21 -15.11
CA LYS A 22 -4.75 -0.28 -15.56
C LYS A 22 -6.12 -0.95 -15.68
N SER A 23 -6.15 -2.16 -16.24
CA SER A 23 -7.39 -2.93 -16.40
C SER A 23 -8.01 -3.28 -15.04
N PHE A 24 -7.19 -3.68 -14.06
CA PHE A 24 -7.67 -3.93 -12.69
C PHE A 24 -8.20 -2.66 -12.02
N ALA A 25 -7.50 -1.53 -12.15
CA ALA A 25 -7.96 -0.26 -11.60
C ALA A 25 -9.30 0.20 -12.20
N GLN A 26 -9.47 0.05 -13.51
CA GLN A 26 -10.75 0.30 -14.20
C GLN A 26 -11.86 -0.65 -13.72
N LEU A 27 -11.57 -1.95 -13.65
CA LEU A 27 -12.53 -2.95 -13.18
C LEU A 27 -13.01 -2.65 -11.75
N ILE A 28 -12.09 -2.28 -10.86
CA ILE A 28 -12.43 -1.88 -9.48
C ILE A 28 -13.36 -0.67 -9.49
N THR A 29 -13.03 0.36 -10.27
CA THR A 29 -13.86 1.57 -10.39
C THR A 29 -15.27 1.27 -10.91
N GLU A 30 -15.39 0.43 -11.92
CA GLU A 30 -16.68 0.19 -12.61
C GLU A 30 -17.57 -0.85 -11.91
N LYS A 31 -16.98 -1.85 -11.27
CA LYS A 31 -17.71 -3.03 -10.75
C LYS A 31 -17.69 -3.14 -9.24
N PHE A 32 -16.78 -2.44 -8.57
CA PHE A 32 -16.56 -2.58 -7.13
C PHE A 32 -16.61 -1.22 -6.40
N ALA A 33 -17.38 -0.25 -6.94
CA ALA A 33 -17.53 1.08 -6.35
C ALA A 33 -18.11 1.05 -4.91
N ASP A 34 -18.95 0.07 -4.59
CA ASP A 34 -19.56 -0.10 -3.26
C ASP A 34 -18.69 -0.94 -2.30
N TYR A 35 -17.48 -1.35 -2.72
CA TYR A 35 -16.61 -2.21 -1.93
C TYR A 35 -15.56 -1.39 -1.17
N PHE A 36 -15.26 -1.82 0.05
CA PHE A 36 -14.08 -1.33 0.76
C PHE A 36 -12.84 -2.11 0.33
N ILE A 37 -11.93 -1.45 -0.38
CA ILE A 37 -10.72 -2.07 -0.93
C ILE A 37 -9.56 -1.97 0.08
N ILE A 38 -9.01 -3.12 0.46
CA ILE A 38 -7.84 -3.22 1.33
C ILE A 38 -6.65 -3.73 0.51
N ILE A 39 -5.58 -2.95 0.48
CA ILE A 39 -4.29 -3.36 -0.07
C ILE A 39 -3.34 -3.63 1.10
N SER A 40 -2.87 -4.87 1.21
CA SER A 40 -1.96 -5.30 2.27
C SER A 40 -0.52 -5.33 1.78
N THR A 41 0.39 -4.65 2.48
CA THR A 41 1.82 -4.66 2.19
C THR A 41 2.63 -4.13 3.37
N ASP A 42 3.79 -4.73 3.59
CA ASP A 42 4.87 -4.13 4.37
C ASP A 42 5.71 -3.21 3.46
N LEU A 43 6.53 -2.35 4.05
CA LEU A 43 7.48 -1.48 3.35
C LEU A 43 8.87 -2.14 3.27
N SER A 44 9.92 -1.48 3.74
CA SER A 44 11.28 -2.03 3.74
C SER A 44 11.46 -3.22 4.70
N HIS A 45 12.44 -4.07 4.41
CA HIS A 45 12.75 -5.27 5.19
C HIS A 45 14.22 -5.32 5.61
N TYR A 46 14.45 -5.68 6.88
CA TYR A 46 15.74 -6.04 7.45
C TYR A 46 16.82 -4.95 7.35
N LEU A 47 16.41 -3.70 7.27
CA LEU A 47 17.29 -2.53 7.36
C LEU A 47 17.48 -2.11 8.82
N SER A 48 18.52 -1.34 9.11
CA SER A 48 18.58 -0.63 10.40
C SER A 48 17.44 0.38 10.49
N GLN A 49 16.99 0.73 11.71
CA GLN A 49 15.89 1.67 11.93
C GLN A 49 16.04 2.95 11.08
N ASN A 50 17.21 3.60 11.13
CA ASN A 50 17.45 4.84 10.38
C ASN A 50 17.40 4.65 8.85
N ALA A 51 17.83 3.49 8.35
CA ALA A 51 17.78 3.18 6.93
C ALA A 51 16.35 2.87 6.48
N ALA A 52 15.60 2.09 7.26
CA ALA A 52 14.18 1.83 7.04
C ALA A 52 13.38 3.13 6.98
N GLU A 53 13.51 4.01 7.98
CA GLU A 53 12.81 5.29 7.99
C GLU A 53 13.09 6.14 6.75
N LYS A 54 14.34 6.17 6.30
CA LYS A 54 14.72 6.95 5.12
C LYS A 54 14.06 6.40 3.85
N GLU A 55 14.11 5.09 3.67
CA GLU A 55 13.57 4.41 2.50
C GLU A 55 12.04 4.40 2.50
N ASP A 56 11.43 4.07 3.63
CA ASP A 56 9.98 4.07 3.80
C ASP A 56 9.37 5.45 3.57
N LYS A 57 10.03 6.53 4.04
CA LYS A 57 9.60 7.91 3.75
C LYS A 57 9.58 8.19 2.25
N GLN A 58 10.50 7.61 1.47
CA GLN A 58 10.49 7.75 0.02
C GLN A 58 9.35 6.95 -0.60
N THR A 59 9.12 5.71 -0.17
CA THR A 59 7.99 4.89 -0.63
C THR A 59 6.65 5.57 -0.32
N ILE A 60 6.45 6.04 0.91
CA ILE A 60 5.24 6.77 1.32
C ILE A 60 5.06 8.04 0.49
N LYS A 61 6.13 8.80 0.26
CA LYS A 61 6.08 9.99 -0.60
C LYS A 61 5.69 9.62 -2.03
N SER A 62 6.18 8.52 -2.58
CA SER A 62 5.77 8.03 -3.90
C SER A 62 4.27 7.74 -3.93
N ILE A 63 3.75 7.02 -2.93
CA ILE A 63 2.31 6.69 -2.83
C ILE A 63 1.45 7.95 -2.73
N ILE A 64 1.80 8.91 -1.86
CA ILE A 64 1.07 10.17 -1.68
C ILE A 64 1.04 10.99 -2.97
N ASN A 65 2.16 11.02 -3.71
CA ASN A 65 2.23 11.74 -4.98
C ASN A 65 1.69 10.94 -6.17
N LEU A 66 1.01 9.83 -5.91
CA LEU A 66 0.50 8.92 -6.93
C LEU A 66 1.58 8.55 -7.96
N ASN A 67 2.79 8.22 -7.51
CA ASN A 67 3.93 7.83 -8.34
C ASN A 67 4.39 6.41 -7.95
N HIS A 68 4.71 5.58 -8.94
CA HIS A 68 5.13 4.19 -8.74
C HIS A 68 6.61 3.90 -9.02
N THR A 69 7.44 4.91 -9.31
CA THR A 69 8.86 4.69 -9.67
C THR A 69 9.71 4.12 -8.53
N ASN A 70 9.39 4.48 -7.27
CA ASN A 70 10.14 4.06 -6.08
C ASN A 70 9.18 3.51 -5.02
N LEU A 71 8.70 2.28 -5.25
CA LEU A 71 7.88 1.54 -4.30
C LEU A 71 8.68 0.37 -3.74
N ASN A 72 9.45 0.61 -2.67
CA ASN A 72 10.04 -0.49 -1.92
C ASN A 72 9.02 -0.99 -0.89
N ALA A 73 8.29 -2.03 -1.30
CA ALA A 73 7.23 -2.68 -0.55
C ALA A 73 7.03 -4.09 -1.11
N CYS A 74 6.67 -5.07 -0.28
CA CYS A 74 6.45 -6.44 -0.74
C CYS A 74 5.26 -6.56 -1.71
N GLY A 75 4.23 -5.74 -1.52
CA GLY A 75 3.04 -5.62 -2.33
C GLY A 75 3.14 -4.52 -3.40
N ARG A 76 4.26 -4.40 -4.11
CA ARG A 76 4.46 -3.36 -5.13
C ARG A 76 3.39 -3.34 -6.23
N PHE A 77 2.92 -4.50 -6.69
CA PHE A 77 1.91 -4.61 -7.75
C PHE A 77 0.50 -4.21 -7.30
N PRO A 78 -0.04 -4.71 -6.17
CA PRO A 78 -1.31 -4.21 -5.67
C PRO A 78 -1.24 -2.72 -5.28
N LEU A 79 -0.09 -2.20 -4.80
CA LEU A 79 0.10 -0.75 -4.62
C LEU A 79 0.02 0.03 -5.94
N ARG A 80 0.58 -0.50 -7.03
CA ARG A 80 0.47 0.14 -8.36
C ARG A 80 -0.97 0.19 -8.84
N ILE A 81 -1.77 -0.87 -8.59
CA ILE A 81 -3.22 -0.85 -8.86
C ILE A 81 -3.89 0.26 -8.06
N ALA A 82 -3.60 0.39 -6.76
CA ALA A 82 -4.16 1.46 -5.93
C ALA A 82 -3.78 2.86 -6.42
N ILE A 83 -2.52 3.08 -6.79
CA ILE A 83 -2.07 4.37 -7.35
C ILE A 83 -2.86 4.71 -8.62
N GLU A 84 -3.03 3.74 -9.53
CA GLU A 84 -3.80 3.97 -10.75
C GLU A 84 -5.29 4.18 -10.48
N LEU A 85 -5.87 3.41 -9.55
CA LEU A 85 -7.25 3.58 -9.09
C LEU A 85 -7.48 5.00 -8.57
N TYR A 86 -6.57 5.55 -7.77
CA TYR A 86 -6.72 6.89 -7.22
C TYR A 86 -6.53 7.97 -8.28
N ARG A 87 -5.64 7.76 -9.25
CA ARG A 87 -5.51 8.67 -10.40
C ARG A 87 -6.80 8.74 -11.21
N LEU A 88 -7.38 7.59 -11.53
CA LEU A 88 -8.62 7.48 -12.30
C LEU A 88 -9.80 8.18 -11.60
N ASN A 89 -9.88 8.05 -10.28
CA ASN A 89 -10.97 8.62 -9.48
C ASN A 89 -10.66 10.02 -8.90
N HIS A 90 -9.49 10.58 -9.23
CA HIS A 90 -9.01 11.86 -8.69
C HIS A 90 -8.96 11.92 -7.14
N TRP A 91 -8.64 10.80 -6.50
CA TRP A 91 -8.51 10.69 -5.05
C TRP A 91 -7.09 11.01 -4.58
N GLN A 92 -6.97 11.48 -3.33
CA GLN A 92 -5.69 11.85 -2.73
C GLN A 92 -5.40 11.02 -1.48
N PRO A 93 -4.33 10.20 -1.46
CA PRO A 93 -3.97 9.41 -0.30
C PRO A 93 -3.55 10.27 0.88
N ARG A 94 -3.91 9.84 2.09
CA ARG A 94 -3.43 10.43 3.34
C ARG A 94 -2.73 9.38 4.17
N LEU A 95 -1.51 9.68 4.61
CA LEU A 95 -0.82 8.88 5.62
C LEU A 95 -1.54 9.05 6.95
N LEU A 96 -1.97 7.93 7.55
CA LEU A 96 -2.57 7.90 8.88
C LEU A 96 -1.49 7.67 9.94
N HIS A 97 -0.64 6.67 9.71
CA HIS A 97 0.42 6.32 10.65
C HIS A 97 1.57 5.59 9.94
N TYR A 98 2.77 5.76 10.48
CA TYR A 98 3.97 5.02 10.10
C TYR A 98 4.70 4.57 11.37
N THR A 99 5.16 3.33 11.36
CA THR A 99 5.99 2.76 12.42
C THR A 99 6.89 1.65 11.85
N THR A 100 7.73 1.06 12.70
CA THR A 100 8.56 -0.10 12.37
C THR A 100 8.41 -1.18 13.43
N SER A 101 8.88 -2.38 13.13
CA SER A 101 8.91 -3.48 14.11
C SER A 101 9.72 -3.17 15.38
N ALA A 102 10.62 -2.17 15.35
CA ALA A 102 11.37 -1.74 16.53
C ALA A 102 10.47 -1.19 17.63
N GLU A 103 9.31 -0.61 17.32
CA GLU A 103 8.37 -0.12 18.34
C GLU A 103 7.89 -1.26 19.25
N ALA A 104 7.69 -2.44 18.68
CA ALA A 104 7.27 -3.62 19.43
C ALA A 104 8.45 -4.41 20.03
N SER A 105 9.57 -4.51 19.32
CA SER A 105 10.70 -5.38 19.73
C SER A 105 11.81 -4.68 20.51
N GLY A 106 11.97 -3.37 20.35
CA GLY A 106 13.14 -2.62 20.80
C GLY A 106 14.42 -2.86 19.99
N ASP A 107 14.42 -3.79 19.02
CA ASP A 107 15.56 -4.08 18.16
C ASP A 107 15.59 -3.13 16.95
N THR A 108 16.60 -2.28 16.88
CA THR A 108 16.79 -1.29 15.81
C THR A 108 17.77 -1.73 14.74
N SER A 109 18.35 -2.92 14.85
CA SER A 109 19.40 -3.41 13.95
C SER A 109 18.83 -3.90 12.62
N ARG A 110 17.65 -4.52 12.64
CA ARG A 110 16.97 -5.12 11.49
C ARG A 110 15.46 -5.06 11.68
N VAL A 111 14.82 -4.10 11.00
CA VAL A 111 13.38 -3.81 11.17
C VAL A 111 12.58 -4.05 9.89
N VAL A 112 11.26 -4.14 10.05
CA VAL A 112 10.27 -4.06 8.97
C VAL A 112 9.50 -2.76 9.11
N GLY A 113 9.28 -2.04 8.01
CA GLY A 113 8.51 -0.80 7.95
C GLY A 113 7.02 -1.04 7.72
N TYR A 114 6.16 -0.27 8.41
CA TYR A 114 4.71 -0.36 8.30
C TYR A 114 4.10 1.03 8.11
N ALA A 115 3.17 1.16 7.17
CA ALA A 115 2.38 2.38 7.01
C ALA A 115 0.91 2.06 6.77
N SER A 116 0.04 2.89 7.34
CA SER A 116 -1.38 2.92 7.03
C SER A 116 -1.72 4.20 6.28
N LEU A 117 -2.41 4.05 5.15
CA LEU A 117 -2.88 5.15 4.34
C LEU A 117 -4.38 4.96 4.07
N PHE A 118 -5.13 6.06 4.02
CA PHE A 118 -6.55 6.06 3.76
C PHE A 118 -6.94 7.16 2.76
N PHE A 119 -8.09 6.95 2.11
CA PHE A 119 -8.74 7.81 1.14
C PHE A 119 -10.25 7.68 1.33
#